data_AF-A0A4Y2E9Q8-F1
#
_entry.id   AF-A0A4Y2E9Q8-F1
#
_cell.length_a   1.000
_cell.length_b   1.000
_cell.length_c   1.000
_cell.angle_alpha   90.00
_cell.angle_beta   90.00
_cell.angle_gamma   90.00
#
_symmetry.space_group_name_H-M   'P 1'
#
loop_
_entity.id
_entity.type
_entity.pdbx_description
1 polymer ?
#
loop_
_entity_poly.entity_id
_entity_poly.type
_entity_poly.pdbx_seq_one_letter_code
_entity_poly.pdbx_strand_id
1 'polypeptide(L)'
;MVEYAQQHYENESIFFEFLDIAGDVADFRDEWGTFSKVFSFYCLHWVKNIKKALANIQSLMKNGGETLLVFVAQCPVFEMYERMAENERWKSYME
;
A
#
# COMPACT_ATOMS: atom_id res chain seq x y z
N MET A 1 2.13 4.63 -13.70
CA MET A 1 3.18 5.14 -12.80
C MET A 1 4.42 4.27 -12.86
N VAL A 2 4.31 2.96 -12.62
CA VAL A 2 5.44 2.00 -12.72
C VAL A 2 6.11 2.07 -14.10
N GLU A 3 5.37 1.87 -15.20
CA GLU A 3 5.91 1.93 -16.57
C GLU A 3 6.65 3.25 -16.88
N TYR A 4 6.07 4.38 -16.46
CA TYR A 4 6.71 5.68 -16.65
C TYR A 4 8.03 5.76 -15.87
N ALA A 5 8.06 5.25 -14.64
CA ALA A 5 9.26 5.27 -13.82
C ALA A 5 10.35 4.34 -14.38
N GLN A 6 9.97 3.15 -14.85
CA GLN A 6 10.84 2.23 -15.58
C GLN A 6 11.52 2.95 -16.76
N GLN A 7 10.71 3.57 -17.62
CA GLN A 7 11.21 4.23 -18.84
C GLN A 7 12.16 5.40 -18.59
N HIS A 8 12.09 6.07 -17.44
CA HIS A 8 12.80 7.33 -17.20
C HIS A 8 13.88 7.27 -16.10
N TYR A 9 13.81 6.31 -15.18
CA TYR A 9 14.65 6.31 -13.98
C TYR A 9 15.29 4.95 -13.66
N GLU A 10 14.95 3.88 -14.40
CA GLU A 10 15.51 2.55 -14.19
C GLU A 10 17.01 2.53 -14.53
N ASN A 11 17.78 1.78 -13.73
CA ASN A 11 19.21 1.56 -13.95
C ASN A 11 19.66 0.30 -13.21
N GLU A 12 20.96 0.00 -13.25
CA GLU A 12 21.55 -1.21 -12.65
C GLU A 12 21.24 -1.42 -11.17
N SER A 13 20.85 -0.37 -10.43
CA SER A 13 20.56 -0.43 -8.99
C SER A 13 19.11 -0.05 -8.62
N ILE A 14 18.29 0.36 -9.59
CA ILE A 14 16.91 0.80 -9.35
C ILE A 14 16.01 0.05 -10.31
N PHE A 15 15.08 -0.72 -9.75
CA PHE A 15 14.07 -1.47 -10.48
C PHE A 15 12.69 -1.01 -10.04
N PHE A 16 11.72 -1.14 -10.93
CA PHE A 16 10.34 -0.75 -10.64
C PHE A 16 9.43 -1.92 -10.96
N GLU A 17 8.58 -2.28 -10.01
CA GLU A 17 7.69 -3.42 -10.13
C GLU A 17 6.29 -3.07 -9.68
N PHE A 18 5.32 -3.78 -10.27
CA PHE A 18 3.94 -3.69 -9.81
C PHE A 18 3.72 -4.67 -8.66
N LEU A 19 3.20 -4.17 -7.53
CA LEU A 19 2.84 -4.99 -6.38
C LEU A 19 1.54 -4.48 -5.75
N ASP A 20 0.54 -5.36 -5.64
CA ASP A 20 -0.62 -5.12 -4.78
C ASP A 20 -0.30 -5.59 -3.35
N ILE A 21 -0.06 -4.64 -2.45
CA ILE A 21 0.29 -4.96 -1.06
C ILE A 21 -0.87 -5.60 -0.27
N ALA A 22 -2.11 -5.46 -0.73
CA ALA A 22 -3.27 -6.14 -0.16
C ALA A 22 -3.44 -7.58 -0.71
N GLY A 23 -2.72 -7.92 -1.78
CA GLY A 23 -2.77 -9.16 -2.51
C GLY A 23 -1.93 -10.29 -1.90
N ASP A 24 -1.58 -11.25 -2.74
CA ASP A 24 -0.53 -12.22 -2.45
C ASP A 24 0.82 -11.63 -2.85
N VAL A 25 1.83 -11.80 -1.99
CA VAL A 25 3.18 -11.25 -2.19
C VAL A 25 4.24 -12.35 -2.27
N ALA A 26 3.82 -13.63 -2.31
CA ALA A 26 4.74 -14.77 -2.36
C ALA A 26 5.64 -14.72 -3.60
N ASP A 27 5.06 -14.60 -4.80
CA ASP A 27 5.81 -14.54 -6.06
C ASP A 27 6.82 -13.39 -6.06
N PHE A 28 6.39 -12.19 -5.62
CA PHE A 28 7.26 -11.03 -5.50
C PHE A 28 8.42 -11.26 -4.53
N ARG A 29 8.14 -11.91 -3.40
CA ARG A 29 9.17 -12.26 -2.41
C ARG A 29 10.13 -13.32 -2.92
N ASP A 30 9.66 -14.28 -3.70
CA ASP A 30 10.49 -15.33 -4.27
C ASP A 30 11.43 -14.78 -5.35
N GLU A 31 10.96 -13.79 -6.12
CA GLU A 31 11.75 -13.12 -7.15
C GLU A 31 12.76 -12.11 -6.56
N TRP A 32 12.31 -11.23 -5.66
CA TRP A 32 13.11 -10.10 -5.17
C TRP A 32 13.70 -10.30 -3.77
N GLY A 33 13.28 -11.34 -3.05
CA GLY A 33 13.71 -11.62 -1.70
C GLY A 33 13.06 -10.70 -0.66
N THR A 34 13.87 -10.30 0.33
CA THR A 34 13.43 -9.46 1.45
C THR A 34 14.31 -8.22 1.59
N PHE A 35 13.75 -7.17 2.16
CA PHE A 35 14.33 -5.84 2.18
C PHE A 35 14.75 -5.43 3.59
N SER A 36 15.89 -4.74 3.69
CA SER A 36 16.34 -4.16 4.96
C SER A 36 15.54 -2.92 5.35
N LYS A 37 14.97 -2.22 4.37
CA LYS A 37 14.13 -1.04 4.55
C LYS A 37 12.93 -1.10 3.61
N VAL A 38 11.75 -0.83 4.15
CA VAL A 38 10.51 -0.67 3.35
C VAL A 38 9.93 0.71 3.63
N PHE A 39 9.50 1.40 2.57
CA PHE A 39 8.90 2.72 2.67
C PHE A 39 7.51 2.69 2.05
N SER A 40 6.54 3.34 2.70
CA SER A 40 5.21 3.53 2.14
C SER A 40 4.78 4.98 2.32
N PHE A 41 4.47 5.65 1.22
CA PHE A 41 4.02 7.04 1.22
C PHE A 41 2.60 7.10 0.66
N TYR A 42 1.65 7.50 1.51
CA TYR A 42 0.26 7.78 1.17
C TYR A 42 -0.46 6.64 0.42
N CYS A 43 -0.10 5.38 0.71
CA CYS A 43 -0.72 4.20 0.10
C CYS A 43 -1.72 3.50 1.05
N LEU A 44 -1.33 3.27 2.31
CA LEU A 44 -2.04 2.34 3.19
C LEU A 44 -3.48 2.73 3.57
N HIS A 45 -3.83 4.02 3.48
CA HIS A 45 -5.20 4.49 3.77
C HIS A 45 -6.22 4.10 2.69
N TRP A 46 -5.76 3.61 1.53
CA TRP A 46 -6.62 3.04 0.48
C TRP A 46 -6.85 1.54 0.64
N VAL A 47 -6.09 0.88 1.53
CA VAL A 47 -6.14 -0.57 1.67
C VAL A 47 -7.23 -0.98 2.66
N LYS A 48 -8.28 -1.64 2.15
CA LYS A 48 -9.41 -2.11 2.98
C LYS A 48 -8.99 -3.05 4.11
N ASN A 49 -8.08 -4.00 3.83
CA ASN A 49 -7.55 -4.93 4.84
C ASN A 49 -6.13 -4.53 5.25
N ILE A 50 -6.02 -3.48 6.07
CA ILE A 50 -4.73 -2.96 6.52
C ILE A 50 -3.91 -4.00 7.31
N LYS A 51 -4.57 -4.91 8.05
CA LYS A 51 -3.87 -5.98 8.79
C LYS A 51 -3.12 -6.91 7.85
N LYS A 52 -3.74 -7.31 6.73
CA LYS A 52 -3.09 -8.12 5.70
C LYS A 52 -1.94 -7.37 5.05
N ALA A 53 -2.13 -6.09 4.71
CA ALA A 53 -1.06 -5.28 4.13
C ALA A 53 0.16 -5.13 5.06
N LEU A 54 -0.07 -4.90 6.36
CA LEU A 54 1.00 -4.83 7.35
C LEU A 54 1.71 -6.18 7.53
N ALA A 55 0.98 -7.30 7.50
CA ALA A 55 1.58 -8.63 7.53
C ALA A 55 2.43 -8.92 6.28
N ASN A 56 1.97 -8.47 5.11
CA ASN A 56 2.72 -8.57 3.85
C ASN A 56 3.98 -7.68 3.88
N ILE A 57 3.90 -6.46 4.39
CA ILE A 57 5.08 -5.60 4.59
C ILE A 57 6.08 -6.31 5.51
N GLN A 58 5.61 -6.88 6.62
CA GLN A 58 6.46 -7.62 7.54
C GLN A 58 7.13 -8.84 6.87
N SER A 59 6.41 -9.60 6.04
CA SER A 59 6.96 -10.78 5.36
C SER A 59 8.01 -10.44 4.30
N LEU A 60 7.91 -9.25 3.70
CA LEU A 60 8.89 -8.69 2.78
C LEU A 60 10.10 -8.07 3.49
N MET A 61 10.08 -7.91 4.80
CA MET A 61 11.20 -7.36 5.57
C MET A 61 12.18 -8.45 6.02
N LYS A 62 13.46 -8.10 6.06
CA LYS A 62 14.47 -8.89 6.76
C LYS A 62 14.22 -8.85 8.27
N ASN A 63 14.68 -9.88 8.98
CA ASN A 63 14.75 -9.84 10.44
C ASN A 63 15.59 -8.64 10.90
N GLY A 64 15.03 -7.79 11.76
CA GLY A 64 15.67 -6.55 12.20
C GLY A 64 15.66 -5.41 11.17
N GLY A 65 14.92 -5.55 10.07
CA GLY A 65 14.70 -4.48 9.11
C GLY A 65 13.84 -3.34 9.68
N GLU A 66 13.83 -2.21 8.98
CA GLU A 66 13.11 -1.00 9.36
C GLU A 66 12.00 -0.68 8.36
N THR A 67 10.94 -0.04 8.83
CA THR A 67 9.88 0.47 7.95
C THR A 67 9.49 1.89 8.33
N LEU A 68 9.24 2.70 7.32
CA LEU A 68 8.66 4.04 7.49
C LEU A 68 7.34 4.09 6.72
N LEU A 69 6.27 4.33 7.46
CA LEU A 69 4.91 4.37 6.93
C LEU A 69 4.35 5.78 7.14
N VAL A 70 4.06 6.46 6.05
CA VAL A 70 3.40 7.77 6.04
C VAL A 70 2.02 7.60 5.44
N PHE A 71 0.97 7.72 6.24
CA PHE A 71 -0.42 7.59 5.76
C PHE A 71 -1.36 8.47 6.57
N VAL A 72 -2.54 8.72 6.00
CA VAL A 72 -3.59 9.48 6.67
C VAL A 72 -4.26 8.58 7.69
N ALA A 73 -3.85 8.69 8.96
CA ALA A 73 -4.39 7.87 10.04
C ALA A 73 -5.80 8.28 10.45
N GLN A 74 -6.11 9.58 10.38
CA GLN A 74 -7.43 10.12 10.66
C GLN A 74 -7.69 11.29 9.73
N CYS A 75 -8.85 11.29 9.08
CA CYS A 75 -9.33 12.40 8.26
C CYS A 75 -10.82 12.60 8.55
N PRO A 76 -11.28 13.82 8.86
CA PRO A 76 -12.70 14.12 9.06
C PRO A 76 -13.58 13.72 7.86
N VAL A 77 -12.98 13.63 6.67
CA VAL A 77 -13.64 13.17 5.45
C VAL A 77 -14.15 11.73 5.59
N PHE A 78 -13.46 10.85 6.32
CA PHE A 78 -13.93 9.47 6.52
C PHE A 78 -15.22 9.42 7.35
N GLU A 79 -15.29 10.20 8.43
CA GLU A 79 -16.52 10.33 9.24
C GLU A 79 -17.66 10.95 8.42
N MET A 80 -17.35 11.93 7.56
CA MET A 80 -18.33 12.48 6.62
C MET A 80 -18.86 11.39 5.67
N TYR A 81 -17.97 10.55 5.10
CA TYR A 81 -18.37 9.44 4.23
C TYR A 81 -19.26 8.43 4.94
N GLU A 82 -18.95 8.05 6.18
CA GLU A 82 -19.80 7.16 6.99
C GLU A 82 -21.20 7.75 7.20
N ARG A 83 -21.28 9.03 7.60
CA ARG A 83 -22.56 9.74 7.75
C ARG A 83 -23.32 9.88 6.43
N MET A 84 -22.62 10.05 5.32
CA MET A 84 -23.25 10.09 3.99
C MET A 84 -23.77 8.73 3.55
N ALA A 85 -23.10 7.64 3.91
CA ALA A 85 -23.55 6.28 3.64
C ALA A 85 -24.85 5.92 4.39
N GLU A 86 -25.10 6.56 5.53
CA GLU A 86 -26.36 6.44 6.28
C GLU A 86 -27.51 7.25 5.66
N ASN A 87 -27.22 8.22 4.79
CA ASN A 87 -28.23 9.05 4.15
C ASN A 87 -28.82 8.35 2.92
N GLU A 88 -30.12 8.09 2.90
CA GLU A 88 -30.80 7.38 1.80
C GLU A 88 -30.54 7.97 0.41
N ARG A 89 -30.37 9.30 0.31
CA ARG A 89 -30.09 9.98 -0.97
C ARG A 89 -28.71 9.61 -1.52
N TRP A 90 -27.73 9.40 -0.65
CA TRP A 90 -26.33 9.27 -1.02
C TRP A 90 -25.78 7.86 -0.85
N LYS A 91 -26.49 7.00 -0.11
CA LYS A 91 -26.08 5.63 0.23
C LYS A 91 -25.58 4.82 -0.96
N SER A 92 -26.25 4.89 -2.12
CA SER A 92 -25.88 4.14 -3.33
C SER A 92 -24.53 4.55 -3.95
N TYR A 93 -23.97 5.70 -3.54
CA TYR A 93 -22.70 6.22 -4.06
C TYR A 93 -21.53 6.02 -3.09
N MET A 94 -21.76 5.40 -1.92
CA MET A 94 -20.79 5.33 -0.82
C MET A 94 -20.29 3.89 -0.55
N GLU A 95 -20.53 2.95 -1.46
CA GLU A 95 -20.09 1.54 -1.39
C GLU A 95 -18.64 1.30 -1.89
#